data_AF-A0A699VBC9-F1
#
_entry.id   AF-A0A699VBC9-F1
#
_cell.length_a   1.000
_cell.length_b   1.000
_cell.length_c   1.000
_cell.angle_alpha   90.00
_cell.angle_beta   90.00
_cell.angle_gamma   90.00
#
_symmetry.space_group_name_H-M   'P 1'
#
loop_
_entity.id
_entity.type
_entity.pdbx_description
1 polymer ?
#
loop_
_entity_poly.entity_id
_entity_poly.type
_entity_poly.pdbx_seq_one_letter_code
_entity_poly.pdbx_strand_id
1 'polypeptide(L)'
;KRNKPPTKAQQRKIMCTYLKNMEGYKLKDLELKEFDSIQEMFDKALKRVNTFEDFRTDWWKKKKKKKSRRRARTKITKKQKVEDDKEKAKLK
;
A
#
# COMPACT_ATOMS: atom_id res chain seq x y z
N LYS A 1 -8.04 41.23 -4.05
CA LYS A 1 -8.24 40.10 -3.12
C LYS A 1 -7.15 39.06 -3.38
N ARG A 2 -6.13 38.92 -2.52
CA ARG A 2 -5.16 37.81 -2.65
C ARG A 2 -5.79 36.55 -2.05
N ASN A 3 -5.74 35.45 -2.77
CA ASN A 3 -6.16 34.15 -2.25
C ASN A 3 -5.18 33.75 -1.14
N LYS A 4 -5.69 33.37 0.02
CA LYS A 4 -4.86 32.87 1.11
C LYS A 4 -4.12 31.60 0.63
N PRO A 5 -2.84 31.42 1.00
CA PRO A 5 -2.15 30.18 0.69
C PRO A 5 -2.92 29.00 1.28
N PRO A 6 -2.92 27.84 0.60
CA PRO A 6 -3.65 26.69 1.07
C PRO A 6 -3.11 26.21 2.42
N THR A 7 -4.00 25.89 3.34
CA THR A 7 -3.64 25.37 4.66
C THR A 7 -3.05 23.96 4.54
N LYS A 8 -2.31 23.50 5.55
CA LYS A 8 -1.75 22.13 5.60
C LYS A 8 -2.82 21.06 5.37
N ALA A 9 -4.02 21.26 5.89
CA ALA A 9 -5.16 20.36 5.68
C ALA A 9 -5.66 20.36 4.21
N GLN A 10 -5.71 21.54 3.57
CA GLN A 10 -6.07 21.64 2.15
C GLN A 10 -5.01 20.99 1.25
N GLN A 11 -3.73 21.23 1.53
CA GLN A 11 -2.62 20.57 0.83
C GLN A 11 -2.71 19.04 0.97
N ARG A 12 -2.97 18.54 2.18
CA ARG A 12 -3.16 17.10 2.43
C ARG A 12 -4.30 16.54 1.59
N LYS A 13 -5.44 17.25 1.52
CA LYS A 13 -6.59 16.84 0.71
C LYS A 13 -6.24 16.73 -0.78
N ILE A 14 -5.48 17.70 -1.29
CA ILE A 14 -5.01 17.71 -2.68
C ILE A 14 -4.06 16.52 -2.93
N MET A 15 -3.03 16.33 -2.09
CA MET A 15 -2.09 15.22 -2.21
C MET A 15 -2.79 13.85 -2.15
N CYS A 16 -3.71 13.66 -1.20
CA CYS A 16 -4.47 12.42 -1.08
C CYS A 16 -5.36 12.15 -2.32
N THR A 17 -5.96 13.19 -2.88
CA THR A 17 -6.79 13.07 -4.09
C THR A 17 -5.94 12.64 -5.29
N TYR A 18 -4.75 13.22 -5.43
CA TYR A 18 -3.82 12.85 -6.49
C TYR A 18 -3.33 11.40 -6.35
N LEU A 19 -2.89 10.99 -5.16
CA LEU A 19 -2.43 9.63 -4.90
C LEU A 19 -3.53 8.57 -5.11
N LYS A 20 -4.80 8.92 -4.84
CA LYS A 20 -5.94 8.06 -5.15
C LYS A 20 -6.05 7.80 -6.65
N ASN A 21 -5.88 8.82 -7.49
CA ASN A 21 -6.07 8.72 -8.93
C ASN A 21 -4.85 8.12 -9.65
N MET A 22 -3.63 8.50 -9.24
CA MET A 22 -2.40 8.11 -9.92
C MET A 22 -1.89 6.73 -9.49
N GLU A 23 -1.96 6.44 -8.19
CA GLU A 23 -1.39 5.21 -7.61
C GLU A 23 -2.47 4.22 -7.14
N GLY A 24 -3.75 4.62 -7.15
CA GLY A 24 -4.87 3.77 -6.76
C GLY A 24 -4.99 3.53 -5.25
N TYR A 25 -4.46 4.43 -4.42
CA TYR A 25 -4.58 4.31 -2.96
C TYR A 25 -6.02 4.50 -2.47
N LYS A 26 -6.38 3.80 -1.40
CA LYS A 26 -7.66 4.03 -0.70
C LYS A 26 -7.51 5.19 0.25
N LEU A 27 -8.56 6.01 0.35
CA LEU A 27 -8.56 7.19 1.24
C LEU A 27 -8.29 6.80 2.71
N LYS A 28 -8.91 5.71 3.18
CA LYS A 28 -8.71 5.16 4.53
C LYS A 28 -7.24 4.84 4.85
N ASP A 29 -6.47 4.38 3.86
CA ASP A 29 -5.06 4.04 4.04
C ASP A 29 -4.16 5.29 4.12
N LEU A 30 -4.59 6.40 3.47
CA LEU A 30 -3.89 7.68 3.46
C LEU A 30 -4.24 8.52 4.69
N GLU A 31 -5.46 8.42 5.20
CA GLU A 31 -5.94 9.19 6.35
C GLU A 31 -5.22 8.81 7.65
N LEU A 32 -4.82 7.54 7.79
CA LEU A 32 -4.02 7.03 8.91
C LEU A 32 -2.53 7.43 8.86
N LYS A 33 -2.06 8.00 7.74
CA LYS A 33 -0.66 8.36 7.55
C LYS A 33 -0.39 9.82 7.92
N GLU A 34 0.78 10.07 8.46
CA GLU A 34 1.28 11.41 8.71
C GLU A 34 1.47 12.20 7.42
N PHE A 35 1.43 13.53 7.56
CA PHE A 35 1.55 14.45 6.42
C PHE A 35 2.85 14.25 5.66
N ASP A 36 3.97 14.09 6.37
CA ASP A 36 5.30 13.97 5.75
C ASP A 36 5.40 12.68 4.93
N SER A 37 4.78 11.58 5.40
CA SER A 37 4.67 10.33 4.63
C SER A 37 3.81 10.51 3.38
N ILE A 38 2.74 11.31 3.45
CA ILE A 38 1.89 11.61 2.28
C ILE A 38 2.66 12.47 1.27
N GLN A 39 3.44 13.44 1.75
CA GLN A 39 4.25 14.32 0.92
C GLN A 39 5.33 13.53 0.17
N GLU A 40 6.07 12.64 0.84
CA GLU A 40 7.08 11.81 0.20
C GLU A 40 6.49 10.90 -0.90
N MET A 41 5.32 10.29 -0.63
CA MET A 41 4.61 9.49 -1.64
C MET A 41 4.17 10.34 -2.84
N PHE A 42 3.71 11.56 -2.58
CA PHE A 42 3.27 12.50 -3.59
C PHE A 42 4.43 12.96 -4.49
N ASP A 43 5.58 13.31 -3.89
CA ASP A 43 6.77 13.74 -4.64
C ASP A 43 7.32 12.61 -5.51
N LYS A 44 7.28 11.37 -5.02
CA LYS A 44 7.65 10.20 -5.81
C LYS A 44 6.70 9.98 -7.00
N ALA A 45 5.39 10.14 -6.78
CA ALA A 45 4.40 10.02 -7.84
C ALA A 45 4.54 11.15 -8.89
N LEU A 46 4.81 12.39 -8.45
CA LEU A 46 5.10 13.51 -9.35
C LEU A 46 6.37 13.28 -10.18
N LYS A 47 7.45 12.81 -9.57
CA LYS A 47 8.69 12.48 -10.29
C LYS A 47 8.44 11.48 -11.41
N ARG A 48 7.64 10.45 -11.17
CA ARG A 48 7.24 9.46 -12.20
C ARG A 48 6.49 10.06 -13.37
N VAL A 49 5.57 11.00 -13.10
CA VAL A 49 4.86 11.73 -14.17
C VAL A 49 5.83 12.56 -15.00
N ASN A 50 6.75 13.27 -14.33
CA ASN A 50 7.72 14.12 -15.01
C ASN A 50 8.72 13.31 -15.86
N THR A 51 9.08 12.10 -15.42
CA THR A 51 10.00 11.22 -16.15
C THR A 51 9.30 10.29 -17.15
N PHE A 52 7.97 10.37 -17.27
CA PHE A 52 7.15 9.43 -18.07
C PHE A 52 7.46 7.96 -17.79
N GLU A 53 7.83 7.65 -16.56
CA GLU A 53 8.21 6.29 -16.17
C GLU A 53 6.95 5.43 -16.05
N ASP A 54 6.94 4.25 -16.69
CA ASP A 54 5.74 3.42 -16.75
C ASP A 54 5.32 2.91 -15.35
N PHE A 55 4.24 3.50 -14.83
CA PHE A 55 3.66 3.19 -13.54
C PHE A 55 3.17 1.74 -13.43
N ARG A 56 2.85 1.09 -14.56
CA ARG A 56 2.31 -0.28 -14.57
C ARG A 56 3.35 -1.24 -13.98
N THR A 57 4.61 -1.09 -14.32
CA THR A 57 5.64 -2.08 -13.98
C THR A 57 5.82 -2.21 -12.46
N ASP A 58 5.82 -1.12 -11.71
CA ASP A 58 6.04 -1.13 -10.27
C ASP A 58 4.79 -1.55 -9.47
N TRP A 59 3.61 -1.05 -9.86
CA TRP A 59 2.34 -1.43 -9.23
C TRP A 59 2.05 -2.92 -9.38
N TRP A 60 2.26 -3.50 -10.57
CA TRP A 60 2.12 -4.93 -10.82
C TRP A 60 3.12 -5.76 -10.01
N LYS A 61 4.37 -5.31 -9.87
CA LYS A 61 5.38 -5.95 -8.99
C LYS A 61 4.93 -5.96 -7.53
N LYS A 62 4.44 -4.83 -6.99
CA LYS A 62 3.94 -4.73 -5.60
C LYS A 62 2.73 -5.65 -5.36
N LYS A 63 1.80 -5.72 -6.31
CA LYS A 63 0.63 -6.62 -6.26
C LYS A 63 1.04 -8.09 -6.26
N LYS A 64 1.99 -8.49 -7.13
CA LYS A 64 2.56 -9.85 -7.15
C LYS A 64 3.22 -10.22 -5.81
N LYS A 65 4.04 -9.32 -5.24
CA LYS A 65 4.69 -9.53 -3.92
C LYS A 65 3.69 -9.67 -2.78
N LYS A 66 2.60 -8.91 -2.78
CA LYS A 66 1.53 -9.05 -1.76
C LYS A 66 0.80 -10.39 -1.92
N LYS A 67 0.55 -10.84 -3.14
CA LYS A 67 -0.09 -12.14 -3.44
C LYS A 67 0.81 -13.32 -3.03
N SER A 68 2.13 -13.24 -3.27
CA SER A 68 3.07 -14.29 -2.87
C SER A 68 3.17 -14.41 -1.34
N ARG A 69 3.27 -13.29 -0.61
CA ARG A 69 3.26 -13.27 0.87
C ARG A 69 1.98 -13.88 1.44
N ARG A 70 0.82 -13.55 0.88
CA ARG A 70 -0.47 -14.14 1.29
C ARG A 70 -0.50 -15.65 1.08
N ARG A 71 -0.04 -16.12 -0.09
CA ARG A 71 0.06 -17.56 -0.40
C ARG A 71 1.01 -18.30 0.55
N ALA A 72 2.15 -17.69 0.88
CA ALA A 72 3.10 -18.25 1.84
C ALA A 72 2.46 -18.42 3.23
N ARG A 73 1.77 -17.37 3.74
CA ARG A 73 1.05 -17.45 5.04
C ARG A 73 -0.03 -18.53 5.06
N THR A 74 -0.82 -18.68 3.98
CA THR A 74 -1.82 -19.76 3.90
C THR A 74 -1.20 -21.16 3.81
N LYS A 75 -0.03 -21.30 3.19
CA LYS A 75 0.68 -22.59 3.15
C LYS A 75 1.25 -22.96 4.52
N ILE A 76 1.84 -22.01 5.23
CA ILE A 76 2.38 -22.23 6.59
C ILE A 76 1.26 -22.65 7.55
N THR A 77 0.13 -21.92 7.56
CA THR A 77 -1.03 -22.25 8.41
C THR A 77 -1.67 -23.60 8.09
N LYS A 78 -1.66 -24.05 6.83
CA LYS A 78 -2.12 -25.41 6.48
C LYS A 78 -1.16 -26.49 6.96
N LYS A 79 0.15 -26.28 6.86
CA LYS A 79 1.15 -27.27 7.33
C LYS A 79 1.10 -27.45 8.85
N GLN A 80 0.98 -26.35 9.60
CA GLN A 80 0.93 -26.39 11.05
C GLN A 80 -0.29 -27.16 11.59
N LYS A 81 -1.45 -27.08 10.92
CA LYS A 81 -2.62 -27.90 11.26
C LYS A 81 -2.44 -29.40 11.01
N VAL A 82 -1.65 -29.78 10.00
CA VAL A 82 -1.41 -31.19 9.66
C VAL A 82 -0.40 -31.85 10.61
N GLU A 83 0.55 -31.08 11.14
CA GLU A 83 1.49 -31.60 12.16
C GLU A 83 0.79 -31.81 13.51
N ASP A 84 -0.05 -30.87 13.96
CA ASP A 84 -0.83 -30.97 15.21
C ASP A 84 -1.74 -32.22 15.24
N ASP A 85 -2.42 -32.53 14.13
CA ASP A 85 -3.26 -33.73 14.00
C ASP A 85 -2.45 -35.04 14.00
N LYS A 86 -1.21 -35.03 13.48
CA LYS A 86 -0.33 -36.22 13.46
C LYS A 86 0.26 -36.52 14.84
N GLU A 87 0.48 -35.49 15.67
CA GLU A 87 0.99 -35.63 17.03
C GLU A 87 -0.11 -36.18 17.97
N LYS A 88 -1.36 -35.73 17.81
CA LYS A 88 -2.53 -36.27 18.54
C LYS A 88 -2.82 -37.74 18.26
N ALA A 89 -2.51 -38.25 17.06
CA ALA A 89 -2.75 -39.63 16.68
C ALA A 89 -1.73 -40.64 17.26
N LYS A 90 -0.57 -40.18 17.73
CA LYS A 90 0.49 -41.02 18.31
C LYS A 90 0.41 -41.18 19.83
N LEU A 91 -0.49 -40.46 20.48
CA LEU A 91 -0.67 -40.42 21.94
C LEU A 91 -1.87 -41.26 22.42
N LYS A 92 -2.43 -42.11 21.56
CA LYS A 92 -3.46 -43.11 21.89
C LYS A 92 -2.89 -44.51 21.84
#